data_AF-A0AAE9MNP7-F1
#
_entry.id   AF-A0AAE9MNP7-F1
#
_cell.length_a   1.000
_cell.length_b   1.000
_cell.length_c   1.000
_cell.angle_alpha   90.00
_cell.angle_beta   90.00
_cell.angle_gamma   90.00
#
_symmetry.space_group_name_H-M   'P 1'
#
loop_
_entity.id
_entity.type
_entity.pdbx_description
1 polymer ?
#
loop_
_entity_poly.entity_id
_entity_poly.type
_entity_poly.pdbx_seq_one_letter_code
_entity_poly.pdbx_strand_id
1 'polypeptide(L)'
;MILETIHKYLKYISNECDRHLRDKEVNYDEINQLSIELERFINMVNESELSKETKSLINELSFETDNKSIRKSWIKNLINSLLLNDESPTNISYYNTQKTRTESLKKLKNDVLNLSLKLKIK
;
A
#
# COMPACT_ATOMS: atom_id res chain seq x y z
N MET A 1 -22.33 0.86 -6.80
CA MET A 1 -21.63 1.52 -5.67
C MET A 1 -22.06 2.98 -5.62
N ILE A 2 -22.24 3.57 -4.44
CA ILE A 2 -22.64 4.99 -4.27
C ILE A 2 -21.53 5.80 -3.60
N LEU A 3 -21.59 7.14 -3.70
CA LEU A 3 -20.55 8.05 -3.19
C LEU A 3 -20.29 7.88 -1.69
N GLU A 4 -21.32 7.62 -0.89
CA GLU A 4 -21.16 7.35 0.54
C GLU A 4 -20.29 6.10 0.79
N THR A 5 -20.47 5.05 -0.02
CA THR A 5 -19.66 3.82 0.05
C THR A 5 -18.20 4.13 -0.25
N ILE A 6 -17.92 5.01 -1.22
CA ILE A 6 -16.56 5.45 -1.55
C ILE A 6 -15.92 6.13 -0.35
N HIS A 7 -16.60 7.10 0.27
CA HIS A 7 -16.05 7.80 1.43
C HIS A 7 -15.78 6.88 2.61
N LYS A 8 -16.68 5.92 2.87
CA LYS A 8 -16.47 4.89 3.89
C LYS A 8 -15.23 4.05 3.58
N TYR A 9 -15.03 3.68 2.32
CA TYR A 9 -13.90 2.87 1.89
C TYR A 9 -12.57 3.65 1.94
N LEU A 10 -12.53 4.89 1.47
CA LEU A 10 -11.36 5.76 1.58
C LEU A 10 -10.98 6.00 3.04
N LYS A 11 -11.98 6.16 3.93
CA LYS A 11 -11.74 6.26 5.37
C LYS A 11 -11.14 4.97 5.94
N TYR A 12 -11.65 3.81 5.52
CA TYR A 12 -11.07 2.52 5.88
C TYR A 12 -9.60 2.40 5.47
N ILE A 13 -9.26 2.67 4.20
CA ILE A 13 -7.86 2.61 3.73
C ILE A 13 -6.96 3.57 4.51
N SER A 14 -7.40 4.81 4.76
CA SER A 14 -6.63 5.76 5.57
C SER A 14 -6.39 5.24 6.99
N ASN A 15 -7.39 4.62 7.62
CA ASN A 15 -7.26 4.06 8.97
C ASN A 15 -6.30 2.86 9.00
N GLU A 16 -6.33 2.02 7.96
CA GLU A 16 -5.40 0.90 7.82
C GLU A 16 -3.96 1.39 7.66
N CYS A 17 -3.73 2.45 6.88
CA CYS A 17 -2.42 3.08 6.84
C CYS A 17 -1.97 3.58 8.22
N ASP A 18 -2.86 4.20 9.00
CA ASP A 18 -2.55 4.67 10.35
C ASP A 18 -2.27 3.55 11.35
N ARG A 19 -2.98 2.43 11.22
CA ARG A 19 -2.72 1.20 12.00
C ARG A 19 -1.30 0.71 11.75
N HIS A 20 -0.94 0.45 10.49
CA HIS A 20 0.38 -0.06 10.15
C HIS A 20 1.52 0.91 10.48
N LEU A 21 1.32 2.23 10.31
CA LEU A 21 2.33 3.22 10.65
C LEU A 21 2.59 3.33 12.17
N ARG A 22 1.60 3.00 13.00
CA ARG A 22 1.73 3.01 14.46
C ARG A 22 2.46 1.78 14.99
N ASP A 23 2.29 0.63 14.34
CA ASP A 23 2.85 -0.64 14.82
C ASP A 23 4.39 -0.72 14.66
N LYS A 24 5.02 0.29 14.02
CA LYS A 24 6.47 0.47 13.76
C LYS A 24 7.13 -0.62 12.93
N GLU A 25 6.50 -1.77 12.81
CA GLU A 25 6.87 -2.86 11.93
C GLU A 25 5.73 -3.12 10.94
N VAL A 26 5.97 -2.84 9.67
CA VAL A 26 5.00 -3.09 8.61
C VAL A 26 5.27 -4.47 8.01
N ASN A 27 4.36 -5.42 8.25
CA ASN A 27 4.47 -6.78 7.70
C ASN A 27 4.20 -6.77 6.19
N TYR A 28 4.97 -7.59 5.47
CA TYR A 28 4.79 -7.81 4.04
C TYR A 28 3.38 -8.32 3.69
N ASP A 29 2.86 -9.29 4.45
CA ASP A 29 1.57 -9.89 4.16
C ASP A 29 0.43 -8.87 4.32
N GLU A 30 0.55 -7.99 5.32
CA GLU A 30 -0.41 -6.92 5.57
C GLU A 30 -0.41 -5.86 4.45
N ILE A 31 0.78 -5.44 4.01
CA ILE A 31 0.92 -4.51 2.86
C ILE A 31 0.36 -5.13 1.59
N ASN A 32 0.65 -6.41 1.35
CA ASN A 32 0.17 -7.12 0.18
C ASN A 32 -1.36 -7.26 0.23
N GLN A 33 -1.93 -7.54 1.40
CA GLN A 33 -3.38 -7.58 1.60
C GLN A 33 -4.00 -6.20 1.33
N LEU A 34 -3.40 -5.11 1.82
CA LEU A 34 -3.88 -3.76 1.57
C LEU A 34 -3.82 -3.38 0.07
N SER A 35 -2.78 -3.84 -0.64
CA SER A 35 -2.64 -3.67 -2.10
C SER A 35 -3.74 -4.40 -2.87
N ILE A 36 -3.98 -5.67 -2.54
CA ILE A 36 -5.07 -6.46 -3.13
C ILE A 36 -6.44 -5.82 -2.84
N GLU A 37 -6.64 -5.34 -1.63
CA GLU A 37 -7.89 -4.70 -1.22
C GLU A 37 -8.12 -3.38 -1.98
N LEU A 38 -7.07 -2.58 -2.17
CA LEU A 38 -7.14 -1.38 -3.02
C LEU A 38 -7.48 -1.72 -4.48
N GLU A 39 -6.84 -2.75 -5.06
CA GLU A 39 -7.14 -3.20 -6.43
C GLU A 39 -8.60 -3.66 -6.57
N ARG A 40 -9.11 -4.41 -5.60
CA ARG A 40 -10.52 -4.84 -5.56
C ARG A 40 -11.46 -3.63 -5.53
N PHE A 41 -11.17 -2.64 -4.70
CA PHE A 41 -11.94 -1.41 -4.65
C PHE A 41 -11.96 -0.69 -5.99
N ILE A 42 -10.80 -0.51 -6.63
CA ILE A 42 -10.70 0.12 -7.94
C ILE A 42 -11.52 -0.64 -8.99
N ASN A 43 -11.49 -1.98 -8.98
CA ASN A 43 -12.30 -2.79 -9.88
C ASN A 43 -13.80 -2.60 -9.63
N MET A 44 -14.24 -2.62 -8.37
CA MET A 44 -15.65 -2.34 -8.01
C MET A 44 -16.10 -0.94 -8.44
N VAL A 45 -15.20 0.05 -8.39
CA VAL A 45 -15.46 1.41 -8.91
C VAL A 45 -15.65 1.39 -10.41
N ASN A 46 -14.77 0.70 -11.13
CA ASN A 46 -14.81 0.61 -12.59
C ASN A 46 -16.07 -0.09 -13.10
N GLU A 47 -16.56 -1.11 -12.38
CA GLU A 47 -17.79 -1.84 -12.67
C GLU A 47 -19.08 -1.11 -12.27
N SER A 48 -18.98 -0.01 -11.51
CA SER A 48 -20.15 0.73 -11.03
C SER A 48 -20.72 1.75 -12.03
N GLU A 49 -21.93 2.25 -11.78
CA GLU A 49 -22.57 3.32 -12.56
C GLU A 49 -22.05 4.75 -12.24
N LEU A 50 -20.90 4.88 -11.58
CA LEU A 50 -20.31 6.19 -11.27
C LEU A 50 -19.89 6.94 -12.53
N SER A 51 -19.86 8.28 -12.43
CA SER A 51 -19.42 9.12 -13.54
C SER A 51 -17.98 8.79 -13.96
N LYS A 52 -17.69 8.89 -15.26
CA LYS A 52 -16.34 8.68 -15.82
C LYS A 52 -15.29 9.51 -15.08
N GLU A 53 -15.63 10.74 -14.72
CA GLU A 53 -14.77 11.63 -13.98
C GLU A 53 -14.44 11.11 -12.57
N THR A 54 -15.43 10.59 -11.84
CA THR A 54 -15.22 9.97 -10.51
C THR A 54 -14.34 8.73 -10.62
N LYS A 55 -14.61 7.87 -11.62
CA LYS A 55 -13.77 6.69 -11.90
C LYS A 55 -12.33 7.10 -12.21
N SER A 56 -12.14 8.12 -13.04
CA SER A 56 -10.81 8.63 -13.40
C SER A 56 -10.03 9.08 -12.16
N LEU A 57 -10.64 9.87 -11.27
CA LEU A 57 -10.01 10.33 -10.04
C LEU A 57 -9.63 9.17 -9.11
N ILE A 58 -10.46 8.13 -9.04
CA ILE A 58 -10.18 6.96 -8.20
C ILE A 58 -9.07 6.09 -8.80
N ASN A 59 -9.03 5.94 -10.13
CA ASN A 59 -7.97 5.20 -10.83
C ASN A 59 -6.58 5.87 -10.74
N GLU A 60 -6.48 7.12 -10.27
CA GLU A 60 -5.19 7.75 -9.93
C GLU A 60 -4.56 7.13 -8.67
N LEU A 61 -5.34 6.45 -7.82
CA LEU A 61 -4.80 5.75 -6.66
C LEU A 61 -3.95 4.56 -7.10
N SER A 62 -2.71 4.53 -6.59
CA SER A 62 -1.79 3.42 -6.80
C SER A 62 -1.12 3.05 -5.49
N PHE A 63 -0.94 1.76 -5.26
CA PHE A 63 -0.17 1.27 -4.13
C PHE A 63 0.76 0.15 -4.59
N GLU A 64 1.90 0.59 -5.12
CA GLU A 64 2.96 -0.31 -5.55
C GLU A 64 3.68 -0.89 -4.33
N THR A 65 3.72 -2.22 -4.30
CA THR A 65 4.46 -3.00 -3.32
C THR A 65 5.54 -3.75 -4.10
N ASP A 66 6.77 -3.83 -3.58
CA ASP A 66 7.94 -4.43 -4.24
C ASP A 66 7.86 -5.98 -4.36
N ASN A 67 6.70 -6.48 -4.77
CA ASN A 67 6.28 -7.88 -4.75
C ASN A 67 7.18 -8.82 -5.58
N LYS A 68 7.91 -8.31 -6.58
CA LYS A 68 8.78 -9.12 -7.47
C LYS A 68 10.28 -9.02 -7.18
N SER A 69 10.74 -7.94 -6.55
CA SER A 69 12.17 -7.71 -6.29
C SER A 69 12.62 -8.39 -4.98
N ILE A 70 11.81 -8.25 -3.93
CA ILE A 70 12.14 -8.74 -2.59
C ILE A 70 12.22 -10.27 -2.56
N ARG A 71 11.37 -10.97 -3.32
CA ARG A 71 11.37 -12.44 -3.38
C ARG A 71 12.61 -13.05 -4.06
N LYS A 72 13.38 -12.27 -4.82
CA LYS A 72 14.70 -12.70 -5.31
C LYS A 72 15.81 -12.28 -4.35
N SER A 73 15.65 -11.11 -3.73
CA SER A 73 16.62 -10.55 -2.80
C SER A 73 16.71 -11.33 -1.48
N TRP A 74 15.58 -11.74 -0.87
CA TRP A 74 15.58 -12.55 0.37
C TRP A 74 16.22 -13.93 0.17
N ILE A 75 15.98 -14.64 -0.94
CA ILE A 75 16.62 -15.93 -1.24
C ILE A 75 18.12 -15.73 -1.44
N LYS A 76 18.51 -14.66 -2.15
CA LYS A 76 19.92 -14.32 -2.35
C LYS A 76 20.61 -13.96 -1.03
N ASN A 77 19.95 -13.19 -0.17
CA ASN A 77 20.49 -12.80 1.14
C ASN A 77 20.50 -13.98 2.13
N LEU A 78 19.51 -14.88 2.07
CA LEU A 78 19.48 -16.11 2.85
C LEU A 78 20.64 -17.04 2.45
N ILE A 79 20.85 -17.25 1.14
CA ILE A 79 21.97 -18.02 0.59
C ILE A 79 23.31 -17.38 0.99
N ASN A 80 23.42 -16.06 0.92
CA ASN A 80 24.64 -15.35 1.34
C ASN A 80 24.89 -15.44 2.86
N SER A 81 23.84 -15.38 3.70
CA SER A 81 23.97 -15.53 5.16
C SER A 81 24.31 -16.94 5.62
N LEU A 82 23.91 -17.95 4.84
CA LEU A 82 24.29 -19.35 5.07
C LEU A 82 25.73 -19.66 4.64
N LEU A 83 26.27 -18.87 3.69
CA LEU A 83 27.60 -19.08 3.12
C LEU A 83 28.69 -18.16 3.72
N LEU A 84 28.31 -17.03 4.31
CA LEU A 84 29.22 -16.06 4.91
C LEU A 84 28.71 -15.73 6.32
N ASN A 85 29.48 -16.08 7.35
CA ASN A 85 29.27 -15.70 8.75
C ASN A 85 29.44 -14.18 8.94
N ASP A 86 28.57 -13.37 8.34
CA ASP A 86 28.57 -11.92 8.48
C ASP A 86 27.17 -11.48 8.94
N GLU A 87 27.07 -11.08 10.21
CA GLU A 87 25.83 -10.67 10.88
C GLU A 87 25.36 -9.25 10.49
N SER A 88 26.07 -8.55 9.59
CA SER A 88 25.81 -7.13 9.29
C SER A 88 24.81 -6.80 8.15
N PRO A 89 24.66 -7.57 7.04
CA PRO A 89 23.83 -7.15 5.90
C PRO A 89 22.31 -7.27 6.11
N THR A 90 21.89 -8.09 7.07
CA THR A 90 20.47 -8.41 7.34
C THR A 90 19.73 -7.24 7.97
N ASN A 91 20.38 -6.51 8.88
CA ASN A 91 19.79 -5.35 9.57
C ASN A 91 19.60 -4.13 8.65
N ILE A 92 20.55 -3.89 7.74
CA ILE A 92 20.47 -2.76 6.78
C ILE A 92 19.39 -3.04 5.73
N SER A 93 19.34 -4.25 5.19
CA SER A 93 18.29 -4.65 4.23
C SER A 93 16.91 -4.59 4.87
N TYR A 94 16.77 -5.04 6.12
CA TYR A 94 15.52 -4.96 6.87
C TYR A 94 15.10 -3.50 7.10
N TYR A 95 16.00 -2.65 7.60
CA TYR A 95 15.71 -1.23 7.82
C TYR A 95 15.28 -0.50 6.55
N ASN A 96 16.01 -0.70 5.45
CA ASN A 96 15.67 -0.10 4.16
C ASN A 96 14.31 -0.57 3.66
N THR A 97 14.01 -1.86 3.83
CA THR A 97 12.69 -2.42 3.49
C THR A 97 11.58 -1.77 4.32
N GLN A 98 11.75 -1.65 5.63
CA GLN A 98 10.77 -1.01 6.51
C GLN A 98 10.59 0.48 6.19
N LYS A 99 11.68 1.17 5.84
CA LYS A 99 11.65 2.57 5.41
C LYS A 99 10.82 2.74 4.13
N THR A 100 11.11 1.96 3.08
CA THR A 100 10.35 2.01 1.82
C THR A 100 8.87 1.72 2.05
N ARG A 101 8.55 0.70 2.84
CA ARG A 101 7.18 0.33 3.21
C ARG A 101 6.44 1.47 3.91
N THR A 102 7.11 2.10 4.88
CA THR A 102 6.59 3.25 5.61
C THR A 102 6.33 4.43 4.68
N GLU A 103 7.24 4.70 3.74
CA GLU A 103 7.09 5.75 2.74
C GLU A 103 5.91 5.49 1.79
N SER A 104 5.76 4.25 1.29
CA SER A 104 4.63 3.85 0.45
C SER A 104 3.29 4.00 1.18
N LEU A 105 3.22 3.61 2.47
CA LEU A 105 2.00 3.79 3.27
C LEU A 105 1.66 5.25 3.52
N LYS A 106 2.67 6.10 3.79
CA LYS A 106 2.47 7.55 3.94
C LYS A 106 1.97 8.17 2.64
N LYS A 107 2.53 7.76 1.51
CA LYS A 107 2.08 8.19 0.18
C LYS A 107 0.62 7.80 -0.05
N LEU A 108 0.29 6.52 0.12
CA LEU A 108 -1.09 6.03 -0.06
C LEU A 108 -2.07 6.78 0.83
N LYS A 109 -1.74 6.98 2.11
CA LYS A 109 -2.57 7.74 3.04
C LYS A 109 -2.85 9.15 2.50
N ASN A 110 -1.81 9.86 2.06
CA ASN A 110 -1.96 11.21 1.52
C ASN A 110 -2.81 11.22 0.25
N ASP A 111 -2.59 10.27 -0.66
CA ASP A 111 -3.35 10.17 -1.91
C ASP A 111 -4.84 9.91 -1.63
N VAL A 112 -5.15 9.03 -0.68
CA VAL A 112 -6.51 8.74 -0.22
C VAL A 112 -7.17 9.94 0.45
N LEU A 113 -6.44 10.68 1.30
CA LEU A 113 -6.96 11.90 1.93
C LEU A 113 -7.25 12.99 0.90
N ASN A 114 -6.34 13.19 -0.05
CA ASN A 114 -6.49 14.15 -1.14
C ASN A 114 -7.69 13.80 -2.02
N LEU A 115 -7.85 12.52 -2.38
CA LEU A 115 -9.01 12.06 -3.13
C LEU A 115 -10.31 12.27 -2.36
N SER A 116 -10.33 11.96 -1.06
CA SER A 116 -11.50 12.18 -0.21
C SER A 116 -11.92 13.66 -0.18
N LEU A 117 -10.94 14.58 -0.16
CA LEU A 117 -11.19 16.02 -0.28
C LEU A 117 -11.74 16.40 -1.66
N LYS A 118 -11.11 15.93 -2.75
CA LYS A 118 -11.57 16.18 -4.13
C LYS A 118 -13.03 15.72 -4.35
N LEU A 119 -13.40 14.57 -3.78
CA LEU A 119 -14.75 14.00 -3.91
C LEU A 119 -15.80 14.70 -3.03
N LYS A 120 -15.40 15.36 -1.93
CA LYS A 120 -16.32 16.15 -1.08
C LYS A 120 -16.67 17.53 -1.65
N ILE A 121 -15.83 18.05 -2.54
CA ILE A 121 -16.01 19.38 -3.15
C ILE A 121 -17.00 19.32 -4.35
N LYS A 122 -17.33 18.11 -4.82
CA LYS A 122 -18.36 17.86 -5.83
C LYS A 122 -19.74 17.65 -5.23
#